data_AF-A0A1M7C8R1-F1
#
_entry.id   AF-A0A1M7C8R1-F1
#
_cell.length_a   1.000
_cell.length_b   1.000
_cell.length_c   1.000
_cell.angle_alpha   90.00
_cell.angle_beta   90.00
_cell.angle_gamma   90.00
#
_symmetry.space_group_name_H-M   'P 1'
#
loop_
_entity.id
_entity.type
_entity.pdbx_description
1 polymer ?
#
loop_
_entity_poly.entity_id
_entity_poly.type
_entity_poly.pdbx_seq_one_letter_code
_entity_poly.pdbx_strand_id
1 'polypeptide(L)'
;MDQLKLKLQEYYQRYQQLDRKVKPGNEVDGNDDVLDMENDILSQFGLPTSRRFVQILHDFVQHRPVNDQLLDYVSRKLRSAARKYLLAPVMSDIDLLQGAREQKRSPYDVLPELGYPAHEYAIFLIGELYYRRNIPATEVLDELKQMQHHDSWNDLGLLSKMNNYTSNELYTKLKKQGLRFVDDYIQNSRRQETSRLVNKRPTPSEEGYKPNYRTITKIQVEDIIFDENTSPSLFGKIKSGRSYSRITISLEYSELNQILMSCDDLGVEISNHIKKRLANPTPDKPMVIDLKAEFGDVLKLDNCYLEVYKPQHREGNKWVEDKDNFYFVDKILTKKEFEKRAKEEEVKHKIQECLELIGGSYVYYQRLRRLGITDEEAKLRAGLSDELLFKLSYFLNKVKE
;
A
#
# COMPACT_ATOMS: atom_id res chain seq x y z
N MET A 1 34.30 -24.22 1.55
CA MET A 1 32.98 -23.58 1.73
C MET A 1 32.72 -22.77 0.47
N ASP A 2 31.79 -23.20 -0.37
CA ASP A 2 31.53 -22.58 -1.67
C ASP A 2 31.23 -21.08 -1.50
N GLN A 3 31.96 -20.21 -2.20
CA GLN A 3 31.73 -18.75 -2.19
C GLN A 3 30.26 -18.40 -2.44
N LEU A 4 29.56 -19.24 -3.21
CA LEU A 4 28.14 -19.14 -3.50
C LEU A 4 27.23 -19.39 -2.29
N LYS A 5 27.57 -20.36 -1.43
CA LYS A 5 26.82 -20.63 -0.19
C LYS A 5 26.97 -19.47 0.78
N LEU A 6 28.16 -18.86 0.82
CA LEU A 6 28.42 -17.65 1.61
C LEU A 6 27.57 -16.46 1.13
N LYS A 7 27.49 -16.22 -0.18
CA LYS A 7 26.65 -15.15 -0.77
C LYS A 7 25.16 -15.36 -0.52
N LEU A 8 24.65 -16.58 -0.68
CA LEU A 8 23.24 -16.91 -0.37
C LEU A 8 22.93 -16.72 1.12
N GLN A 9 23.88 -17.04 2.00
CA GLN A 9 23.74 -16.83 3.44
C GLN A 9 23.76 -15.34 3.81
N GLU A 10 24.63 -14.55 3.18
CA GLU A 10 24.68 -13.09 3.36
C GLU A 10 23.39 -12.42 2.87
N TYR A 11 22.91 -12.82 1.69
CA TYR A 11 21.64 -12.37 1.12
C TYR A 11 20.46 -12.64 2.07
N TYR A 12 20.37 -13.86 2.62
CA TYR A 12 19.35 -14.21 3.62
C TYR A 12 19.45 -13.35 4.90
N GLN A 13 20.66 -13.14 5.42
CA GLN A 13 20.87 -12.33 6.62
C GLN A 13 20.45 -10.86 6.41
N ARG A 14 20.81 -10.26 5.28
CA ARG A 14 20.43 -8.87 4.97
C ARG A 14 18.94 -8.71 4.73
N TYR A 15 18.28 -9.65 4.04
CA TYR A 15 16.84 -9.62 3.85
C TYR A 15 16.08 -9.71 5.19
N GLN A 16 16.55 -10.54 6.13
CA GLN A 16 15.99 -10.56 7.50
C GLN A 16 16.21 -9.27 8.29
N GLN A 17 17.33 -8.57 8.04
CA GLN A 17 17.59 -7.28 8.69
C GLN A 17 16.68 -6.18 8.15
N LEU A 18 16.36 -6.19 6.86
CA LEU A 18 15.40 -5.28 6.23
C LEU A 18 13.98 -5.53 6.74
N ASP A 19 13.56 -6.78 6.83
CA ASP A 19 12.24 -7.18 7.36
C ASP A 19 12.08 -6.79 8.84
N ARG A 20 13.18 -6.71 9.61
CA ARG A 20 13.22 -6.20 11.00
C ARG A 20 13.32 -4.68 11.10
N LYS A 21 13.79 -3.99 10.04
CA LYS A 21 14.02 -2.54 10.00
C LYS A 21 12.88 -1.75 9.35
N VAL A 22 11.76 -2.37 8.99
CA VAL A 22 10.53 -1.67 8.55
C VAL A 22 9.95 -0.83 9.71
N LYS A 23 10.62 0.26 10.04
CA LYS A 23 10.00 1.49 10.56
C LYS A 23 9.61 2.32 9.34
N PRO A 24 8.39 2.86 9.28
CA PRO A 24 7.94 3.64 8.15
C PRO A 24 8.74 4.94 8.12
N GLY A 25 9.56 5.18 7.09
CA GLY A 25 10.19 6.49 6.91
C GLY A 25 11.46 6.57 6.07
N ASN A 26 12.24 5.51 5.89
CA ASN A 26 13.50 5.56 5.14
C ASN A 26 13.58 4.42 4.10
N GLU A 27 12.93 4.57 2.96
CA GLU A 27 12.90 3.56 1.89
C GLU A 27 13.98 3.71 0.80
N VAL A 28 14.93 4.64 0.92
CA VAL A 28 15.77 4.99 -0.26
C VAL A 28 17.15 4.32 -0.28
N ASP A 29 17.71 3.85 0.84
CA ASP A 29 19.15 3.49 0.88
C ASP A 29 19.44 2.00 1.13
N GLY A 30 18.42 1.17 1.37
CA GLY A 30 18.59 -0.26 1.71
C GLY A 30 18.20 -1.24 0.61
N ASN A 31 17.56 -0.77 -0.46
CA ASN A 31 16.99 -1.62 -1.50
C ASN A 31 18.00 -1.90 -2.63
N ASP A 32 18.84 -0.90 -2.98
CA ASP A 32 19.84 -1.01 -4.05
C ASP A 32 20.91 -2.08 -3.73
N ASP A 33 21.37 -2.14 -2.48
CA ASP A 33 22.30 -3.18 -1.99
C ASP A 33 21.77 -4.61 -2.19
N VAL A 34 20.46 -4.81 -2.05
CA VAL A 34 19.82 -6.14 -2.22
C VAL A 34 19.69 -6.49 -3.69
N LEU A 35 19.33 -5.51 -4.52
CA LEU A 35 19.21 -5.68 -5.97
C LEU A 35 20.58 -6.00 -6.60
N ASP A 36 21.65 -5.36 -6.13
CA ASP A 36 23.01 -5.64 -6.57
C ASP A 36 23.45 -7.06 -6.19
N MET A 37 23.11 -7.53 -4.98
CA MET A 37 23.37 -8.92 -4.58
C MET A 37 22.58 -9.94 -5.40
N GLU A 38 21.31 -9.66 -5.73
CA GLU A 38 20.51 -10.52 -6.59
C GLU A 38 21.14 -10.64 -7.98
N ASN A 39 21.60 -9.52 -8.54
CA ASN A 39 22.32 -9.48 -9.80
C ASN A 39 23.63 -10.28 -9.75
N ASP A 40 24.39 -10.13 -8.67
CA ASP A 40 25.63 -10.86 -8.41
C ASP A 40 25.44 -12.37 -8.30
N ILE A 41 24.36 -12.81 -7.65
CA ILE A 41 24.06 -14.24 -7.48
C ILE A 41 23.59 -14.84 -8.80
N LEU A 42 22.69 -14.17 -9.52
CA LEU A 42 22.13 -14.68 -10.77
C LEU A 42 23.16 -14.67 -11.92
N SER A 43 24.01 -13.65 -11.99
CA SER A 43 25.09 -13.55 -12.98
C SER A 43 26.10 -14.69 -12.86
N GLN A 44 26.38 -15.21 -11.65
CA GLN A 44 27.24 -16.39 -11.46
C GLN A 44 26.68 -17.66 -12.11
N PHE A 45 25.38 -17.73 -12.33
CA PHE A 45 24.71 -18.84 -13.03
C PHE A 45 24.45 -18.54 -14.51
N GLY A 46 24.84 -17.36 -15.01
CA GLY A 46 24.48 -16.91 -16.36
C GLY A 46 22.98 -16.62 -16.52
N LEU A 47 22.29 -16.31 -15.43
CA LEU A 47 20.87 -15.99 -15.41
C LEU A 47 20.67 -14.47 -15.38
N PRO A 48 19.73 -13.92 -16.17
CA PRO A 48 19.37 -12.51 -16.07
C PRO A 48 18.56 -12.24 -14.79
N THR A 49 18.52 -10.99 -14.34
CA THR A 49 17.73 -10.53 -13.17
C THR A 49 16.22 -10.41 -13.46
N SER A 50 15.65 -11.40 -14.13
CA SER A 50 14.21 -11.46 -14.36
C SER A 50 13.47 -11.87 -13.08
N ARG A 51 12.21 -11.45 -12.95
CA ARG A 51 11.37 -11.74 -11.77
C ARG A 51 11.26 -13.24 -11.53
N ARG A 52 11.28 -14.04 -12.59
CA ARG A 52 11.21 -15.52 -12.52
C ARG A 52 12.40 -16.12 -11.78
N PHE A 53 13.59 -15.58 -11.96
CA PHE A 53 14.81 -16.08 -11.31
C PHE A 53 14.99 -15.44 -9.92
N VAL A 54 14.64 -14.17 -9.77
CA VAL A 54 14.60 -13.49 -8.47
C VAL A 54 13.60 -14.16 -7.51
N GLN A 55 12.44 -14.62 -8.01
CA GLN A 55 11.47 -15.36 -7.22
C GLN A 55 12.08 -16.63 -6.58
N ILE A 56 13.05 -17.28 -7.24
CA ILE A 56 13.73 -18.45 -6.66
C ILE A 56 14.53 -18.05 -5.40
N LEU A 57 15.11 -16.85 -5.39
CA LEU A 57 15.81 -16.28 -4.25
C LEU A 57 14.83 -15.79 -3.17
N HIS A 58 13.70 -15.20 -3.55
CA HIS A 58 12.68 -14.75 -2.59
C HIS A 58 11.99 -15.93 -1.90
N ASP A 59 11.65 -16.99 -2.64
CA ASP A 59 11.13 -18.25 -2.10
C ASP A 59 12.11 -18.84 -1.06
N PHE A 60 13.42 -18.74 -1.30
CA PHE A 60 14.44 -19.20 -0.35
C PHE A 60 14.40 -18.43 0.98
N VAL A 61 14.22 -17.11 0.93
CA VAL A 61 14.19 -16.28 2.14
C VAL A 61 12.93 -16.50 3.00
N GLN A 62 11.82 -16.89 2.37
CA GLN A 62 10.56 -17.17 3.08
C GLN A 62 10.60 -18.48 3.91
N HIS A 63 11.52 -19.40 3.60
CA HIS A 63 11.66 -20.65 4.33
C HIS A 63 12.54 -20.49 5.59
N ARG A 64 11.93 -20.56 6.78
CA ARG A 64 12.65 -20.75 8.06
C ARG A 64 12.55 -22.22 8.52
N PRO A 65 13.65 -22.87 8.97
CA PRO A 65 15.03 -22.39 9.10
C PRO A 65 15.93 -22.65 7.87
N VAL A 66 16.95 -21.81 7.66
CA VAL A 66 18.01 -22.06 6.67
C VAL A 66 18.88 -23.21 7.16
N ASN A 67 18.94 -24.27 6.36
CA ASN A 67 19.77 -25.44 6.61
C ASN A 67 20.63 -25.70 5.36
N ASP A 68 21.76 -26.39 5.50
CA ASP A 68 22.68 -26.66 4.38
C ASP A 68 21.98 -27.39 3.21
N GLN A 69 21.00 -28.23 3.53
CA GLN A 69 20.15 -28.91 2.55
C GLN A 69 19.29 -27.96 1.69
N LEU A 70 18.84 -26.84 2.28
CA LEU A 70 18.06 -25.83 1.58
C LEU A 70 18.95 -25.00 0.65
N LEU A 71 20.17 -24.67 1.10
CA LEU A 71 21.18 -24.01 0.26
C LEU A 71 21.55 -24.88 -0.96
N ASP A 72 21.72 -26.18 -0.74
CA ASP A 72 21.97 -27.14 -1.82
C ASP A 72 20.76 -27.28 -2.76
N TYR A 73 19.54 -27.26 -2.22
CA TYR A 73 18.31 -27.29 -3.02
C TYR A 73 18.18 -26.06 -3.93
N VAL A 74 18.39 -24.85 -3.39
CA VAL A 74 18.32 -23.59 -4.15
C VAL A 74 19.43 -23.54 -5.20
N SER A 75 20.65 -23.93 -4.84
CA SER A 75 21.76 -24.04 -5.79
C SER A 75 21.43 -25.01 -6.94
N ARG A 76 20.83 -26.17 -6.65
CA ARG A 76 20.36 -27.11 -7.70
C ARG A 76 19.23 -26.51 -8.55
N LYS A 77 18.29 -25.79 -7.95
CA LYS A 77 17.16 -25.15 -8.65
C LYS A 77 17.67 -24.05 -9.59
N LEU A 78 18.59 -23.20 -9.14
CA LEU A 78 19.27 -22.19 -9.96
C LEU A 78 20.09 -22.82 -11.08
N ARG A 79 20.88 -23.88 -10.81
CA ARG A 79 21.60 -24.62 -11.87
C ARG A 79 20.67 -25.26 -12.89
N SER A 80 19.52 -25.79 -12.45
CA SER A 80 18.52 -26.35 -13.35
C SER A 80 17.86 -25.27 -14.22
N ALA A 81 17.52 -24.12 -13.64
CA ALA A 81 17.03 -22.95 -14.36
C ALA A 81 18.07 -22.43 -15.36
N ALA A 82 19.33 -22.28 -14.95
CA ALA A 82 20.43 -21.90 -15.81
C ALA A 82 20.63 -22.87 -16.96
N ARG A 83 20.63 -24.19 -16.69
CA ARG A 83 20.73 -25.20 -17.73
C ARG A 83 19.59 -25.11 -18.74
N LYS A 84 18.35 -24.88 -18.28
CA LYS A 84 17.21 -24.69 -19.20
C LYS A 84 17.32 -23.40 -20.02
N TYR A 85 17.79 -22.32 -19.41
CA TYR A 85 17.96 -21.02 -20.05
C TYR A 85 19.10 -21.04 -21.08
N LEU A 86 20.26 -21.57 -20.72
CA LEU A 86 21.44 -21.65 -21.58
C LEU A 86 21.29 -22.68 -22.71
N LEU A 87 20.44 -23.70 -22.53
CA LEU A 87 20.10 -24.67 -23.58
C LEU A 87 18.90 -24.21 -24.44
N ALA A 88 18.29 -23.06 -24.14
CA ALA A 88 17.22 -22.52 -24.95
C ALA A 88 17.77 -22.09 -26.33
N PRO A 89 16.96 -22.16 -27.39
CA PRO A 89 17.38 -21.67 -28.70
C PRO A 89 17.74 -20.19 -28.62
N VAL A 90 18.85 -19.81 -29.25
CA VAL A 90 19.25 -18.41 -29.38
C VAL A 90 18.22 -17.71 -30.27
N MET A 91 17.39 -16.88 -29.66
CA MET A 91 16.43 -16.03 -30.36
C MET A 91 17.07 -14.68 -30.64
N SER A 92 16.69 -14.04 -31.75
CA SER A 92 17.07 -12.63 -31.95
C SER A 92 16.31 -11.73 -30.98
N ASP A 93 16.88 -10.57 -30.63
CA ASP A 93 16.20 -9.58 -29.76
C ASP A 93 14.81 -9.20 -30.28
N ILE A 94 14.64 -9.18 -31.60
CA ILE A 94 13.37 -8.88 -32.27
C ILE A 94 12.36 -10.01 -32.06
N ASP A 95 12.78 -11.27 -32.23
CA ASP A 95 11.91 -12.43 -32.01
C ASP A 95 11.53 -12.56 -30.53
N LEU A 96 12.45 -12.20 -29.62
CA LEU A 96 12.20 -12.19 -28.19
C LEU A 96 11.14 -11.14 -27.82
N LEU A 97 11.25 -9.93 -28.36
CA LEU A 97 10.24 -8.88 -28.16
C LEU A 97 8.88 -9.28 -28.75
N GLN A 98 8.85 -9.84 -29.96
CA GLN A 98 7.61 -10.30 -30.59
C GLN A 98 6.93 -11.40 -29.76
N GLY A 99 7.69 -12.42 -29.35
CA GLY A 99 7.19 -13.48 -28.47
C GLY A 99 6.75 -12.96 -27.10
N ALA A 100 7.46 -11.97 -26.54
CA ALA A 100 7.10 -11.33 -25.29
C ALA A 100 5.77 -10.58 -25.38
N ARG A 101 5.50 -9.91 -26.51
CA ARG A 101 4.23 -9.23 -26.75
C ARG A 101 3.08 -10.20 -26.91
N GLU A 102 3.25 -11.28 -27.68
CA GLU A 102 2.22 -12.32 -27.86
C GLU A 102 1.86 -13.00 -26.53
N GLN A 103 2.87 -13.25 -25.70
CA GLN A 103 2.71 -13.86 -24.38
C GLN A 103 2.37 -12.83 -23.27
N LYS A 104 2.25 -11.54 -23.61
CA LYS A 104 2.04 -10.43 -22.66
C LYS A 104 2.99 -10.46 -21.46
N ARG A 105 4.26 -10.79 -21.70
CA ARG A 105 5.29 -10.86 -20.66
C ARG A 105 5.56 -9.49 -20.07
N SER A 106 5.84 -9.44 -18.77
CA SER A 106 6.18 -8.20 -18.07
C SER A 106 7.45 -7.55 -18.65
N PRO A 107 7.49 -6.22 -18.86
CA PRO A 107 8.72 -5.53 -19.28
C PRO A 107 9.91 -5.79 -18.34
N TYR A 108 9.65 -5.99 -17.04
CA TYR A 108 10.65 -6.33 -16.04
C TYR A 108 11.32 -7.69 -16.26
N ASP A 109 10.66 -8.62 -16.97
CA ASP A 109 11.24 -9.92 -17.30
C ASP A 109 12.01 -9.88 -18.62
N VAL A 110 11.53 -9.07 -19.56
CA VAL A 110 12.04 -8.98 -20.92
C VAL A 110 13.32 -8.15 -20.98
N LEU A 111 13.40 -7.05 -20.23
CA LEU A 111 14.57 -6.16 -20.24
C LEU A 111 15.87 -6.88 -19.82
N PRO A 112 15.90 -7.65 -18.72
CA PRO A 112 17.08 -8.41 -18.35
C PRO A 112 17.44 -9.51 -19.36
N GLU A 113 16.46 -10.14 -20.02
CA GLU A 113 16.71 -11.13 -21.09
C GLU A 113 17.36 -10.49 -22.33
N LEU A 114 17.03 -9.23 -22.62
CA LEU A 114 17.65 -8.42 -23.68
C LEU A 114 18.99 -7.78 -23.26
N GLY A 115 19.40 -7.92 -22.00
CA GLY A 115 20.63 -7.33 -21.48
C GLY A 115 20.54 -5.84 -21.13
N TYR A 116 19.33 -5.29 -21.01
CA TYR A 116 19.11 -3.91 -20.59
C TYR A 116 18.69 -3.83 -19.11
N PRO A 117 19.08 -2.76 -18.39
CA PRO A 117 18.62 -2.53 -17.03
C PRO A 117 17.11 -2.28 -17.00
N ALA A 118 16.44 -2.70 -15.93
CA ALA A 118 15.01 -2.44 -15.69
C ALA A 118 14.78 -0.98 -15.22
N HIS A 119 15.27 -0.01 -15.99
CA HIS A 119 15.12 1.41 -15.71
C HIS A 119 13.73 1.92 -16.15
N GLU A 120 13.20 2.96 -15.50
CA GLU A 120 11.85 3.51 -15.76
C GLU A 120 11.63 3.86 -17.24
N TYR A 121 12.64 4.42 -17.90
CA TYR A 121 12.63 4.69 -19.34
C TYR A 121 12.54 3.42 -20.19
N ALA A 122 13.33 2.39 -19.90
CA ALA A 122 13.31 1.14 -20.65
C ALA A 122 11.96 0.41 -20.48
N ILE A 123 11.38 0.47 -19.28
CA ILE A 123 10.04 -0.03 -18.98
C ILE A 123 8.98 0.74 -19.77
N PHE A 124 9.11 2.06 -19.90
CA PHE A 124 8.24 2.87 -20.74
C PHE A 124 8.32 2.47 -22.22
N LEU A 125 9.52 2.29 -22.77
CA LEU A 125 9.70 1.89 -24.16
C LEU A 125 9.04 0.54 -24.48
N ILE A 126 9.21 -0.47 -23.63
CA ILE A 126 8.59 -1.79 -23.88
C ILE A 126 7.10 -1.79 -23.49
N GLY A 127 6.76 -1.27 -22.32
CA GLY A 127 5.41 -1.36 -21.75
C GLY A 127 4.40 -0.41 -22.37
N GLU A 128 4.77 0.82 -22.67
CA GLU A 128 3.87 1.83 -23.25
C GLU A 128 4.03 1.91 -24.77
N LEU A 129 5.25 2.10 -25.28
CA LEU A 129 5.45 2.31 -26.71
C LEU A 129 5.26 1.02 -27.51
N TYR A 130 5.95 -0.06 -27.15
CA TYR A 130 5.89 -1.32 -27.89
C TYR A 130 4.55 -2.05 -27.68
N TYR A 131 4.12 -2.27 -26.44
CA TYR A 131 2.90 -3.05 -26.17
C TYR A 131 1.60 -2.30 -26.45
N ARG A 132 1.49 -1.01 -26.08
CA ARG A 132 0.23 -0.26 -26.24
C ARG A 132 0.19 0.56 -27.52
N ARG A 133 1.26 1.28 -27.86
CA ARG A 133 1.31 2.13 -29.06
C ARG A 133 1.73 1.39 -30.34
N ASN A 134 2.07 0.09 -30.24
CA ASN A 134 2.37 -0.77 -31.39
C ASN A 134 3.53 -0.26 -32.26
N ILE A 135 4.52 0.40 -31.66
CA ILE A 135 5.75 0.84 -32.35
C ILE A 135 6.57 -0.39 -32.76
N PRO A 136 7.27 -0.39 -33.91
CA PRO A 136 8.07 -1.52 -34.34
C PRO A 136 9.22 -1.83 -33.38
N ALA A 137 9.51 -3.12 -33.18
CA ALA A 137 10.55 -3.59 -32.27
C ALA A 137 11.95 -3.04 -32.61
N THR A 138 12.22 -2.77 -33.89
CA THR A 138 13.48 -2.19 -34.37
C THR A 138 13.72 -0.79 -33.82
N GLU A 139 12.70 0.07 -33.82
CA GLU A 139 12.84 1.45 -33.32
C GLU A 139 13.05 1.48 -31.80
N VAL A 140 12.38 0.59 -31.08
CA VAL A 140 12.53 0.45 -29.63
C VAL A 140 13.92 -0.08 -29.27
N LEU A 141 14.41 -1.09 -29.99
CA LEU A 141 15.76 -1.64 -29.78
C LEU A 141 16.86 -0.64 -30.14
N ASP A 142 16.69 0.11 -31.23
CA ASP A 142 17.66 1.14 -31.61
C ASP A 142 17.78 2.21 -30.52
N GLU A 143 16.67 2.62 -29.91
CA GLU A 143 16.69 3.58 -28.82
C GLU A 143 17.28 3.00 -27.53
N LEU A 144 16.98 1.75 -27.18
CA LEU A 144 17.62 1.05 -26.06
C LEU A 144 19.14 0.96 -26.23
N LYS A 145 19.62 0.67 -27.44
CA LYS A 145 21.05 0.64 -27.78
C LYS A 145 21.71 2.01 -27.63
N GLN A 146 21.07 3.07 -28.11
CA GLN A 146 21.57 4.44 -27.99
C GLN A 146 21.66 4.87 -26.52
N MET A 147 20.64 4.54 -25.72
CA MET A 147 20.63 4.80 -24.28
C MET A 147 21.74 4.08 -23.53
N GLN A 148 21.99 2.81 -23.85
CA GLN A 148 23.06 2.02 -23.25
C GLN A 148 24.45 2.53 -23.65
N HIS A 149 24.63 2.96 -24.91
CA HIS A 149 25.91 3.50 -25.37
C HIS A 149 26.27 4.82 -24.66
N HIS A 150 25.29 5.66 -24.37
CA HIS A 150 25.49 6.97 -23.76
C HIS A 150 25.36 7.01 -22.23
N ASP A 151 25.00 5.89 -21.60
CA ASP A 151 24.78 5.72 -20.15
C ASP A 151 23.99 6.87 -19.49
N SER A 152 22.98 7.37 -20.21
CA SER A 152 22.23 8.59 -19.83
C SER A 152 20.92 8.26 -19.11
N TRP A 153 20.81 7.08 -18.47
CA TRP A 153 19.61 6.60 -17.79
C TRP A 153 19.20 7.52 -16.63
N ASN A 154 20.17 7.87 -15.77
CA ASN A 154 19.96 8.74 -14.61
C ASN A 154 19.64 10.19 -15.04
N ASP A 155 20.23 10.66 -16.14
CA ASP A 155 20.00 12.00 -16.69
C ASP A 155 18.51 12.18 -17.07
N LEU A 156 17.87 11.15 -17.63
CA LEU A 156 16.43 11.14 -17.96
C LEU A 156 15.54 11.11 -16.71
N GLY A 157 15.93 10.35 -15.68
CA GLY A 157 15.22 10.33 -14.40
C GLY A 157 15.19 11.72 -13.76
N LEU A 158 16.33 12.42 -13.73
CA LEU A 158 16.43 13.79 -13.22
C LEU A 158 15.62 14.78 -14.06
N LEU A 159 15.64 14.62 -15.38
CA LEU A 159 14.95 15.53 -16.29
C LEU A 159 13.43 15.41 -16.21
N SER A 160 12.90 14.21 -15.94
CA SER A 160 11.46 13.99 -15.75
C SER A 160 10.88 14.76 -14.56
N LYS A 161 11.69 15.00 -13.51
CA LYS A 161 11.32 15.72 -12.28
C LYS A 161 11.43 17.25 -12.39
N MET A 162 11.92 17.78 -13.51
CA MET A 162 12.12 19.22 -13.71
C MET A 162 10.93 19.86 -14.43
N ASN A 163 10.47 21.02 -13.96
CA ASN A 163 9.31 21.73 -14.51
C ASN A 163 9.59 22.35 -15.89
N ASN A 164 10.81 22.85 -16.14
CA ASN A 164 11.24 23.48 -17.40
C ASN A 164 12.36 22.68 -18.09
N TYR A 165 12.03 21.47 -18.54
CA TYR A 165 13.03 20.56 -19.11
C TYR A 165 13.56 20.99 -20.48
N THR A 166 12.76 21.70 -21.29
CA THR A 166 13.10 22.08 -22.67
C THR A 166 14.23 23.11 -22.78
N SER A 167 14.47 23.91 -21.74
CA SER A 167 15.58 24.89 -21.69
C SER A 167 16.84 24.36 -21.02
N ASN A 168 16.84 23.09 -20.57
CA ASN A 168 17.94 22.52 -19.82
C ASN A 168 19.05 22.00 -20.77
N GLU A 169 20.30 22.19 -20.37
CA GLU A 169 21.48 21.63 -21.07
C GLU A 169 21.38 20.10 -21.22
N LEU A 170 20.78 19.41 -20.23
CA LEU A 170 20.54 17.96 -20.26
C LEU A 170 19.58 17.55 -21.37
N TYR A 171 18.52 18.32 -21.63
CA TYR A 171 17.60 18.06 -22.74
C TYR A 171 18.30 18.22 -24.09
N THR A 172 19.13 19.26 -24.21
CA THR A 172 19.92 19.49 -25.42
C THR A 172 20.95 18.38 -25.64
N LYS A 173 21.56 17.85 -24.57
CA LYS A 173 22.47 16.71 -24.60
C LYS A 173 21.74 15.43 -25.05
N LEU A 174 20.59 15.12 -24.47
CA LEU A 174 19.78 13.94 -24.81
C LEU A 174 19.22 14.00 -26.24
N LYS A 175 18.80 15.19 -26.72
CA LYS A 175 18.37 15.37 -28.10
C LYS A 175 19.53 15.27 -29.10
N LYS A 176 20.73 15.74 -28.74
CA LYS A 176 21.94 15.54 -29.56
C LYS A 176 22.35 14.07 -29.66
N GLN A 177 22.01 13.24 -28.67
CA GLN A 177 22.21 11.79 -28.69
C GLN A 177 21.18 11.05 -29.57
N GLY A 178 20.24 11.75 -30.21
CA GLY A 178 19.31 11.16 -31.17
C GLY A 178 18.11 10.42 -30.54
N LEU A 179 17.86 10.62 -29.24
CA LEU A 179 16.74 10.00 -28.54
C LEU A 179 15.41 10.63 -28.98
N ARG A 180 14.53 9.80 -29.55
CA ARG A 180 13.30 10.26 -30.21
C ARG A 180 12.15 10.40 -29.22
N PHE A 181 12.06 9.51 -28.24
CA PHE A 181 10.88 9.36 -27.38
C PHE A 181 11.04 9.99 -25.98
N VAL A 182 12.04 10.85 -25.81
CA VAL A 182 12.28 11.61 -24.57
C VAL A 182 11.07 12.46 -24.18
N ASP A 183 10.48 13.18 -25.15
CA ASP A 183 9.31 14.02 -24.89
C ASP A 183 8.08 13.21 -24.48
N ASP A 184 7.88 12.08 -25.16
CA ASP A 184 6.80 11.13 -24.86
C ASP A 184 6.95 10.53 -23.46
N TYR A 185 8.18 10.21 -23.05
CA TYR A 185 8.47 9.73 -21.71
C TYR A 185 8.17 10.79 -20.66
N ILE A 186 8.66 12.02 -20.83
CA ILE A 186 8.43 13.09 -19.84
C ILE A 186 6.94 13.39 -19.69
N GLN A 187 6.20 13.40 -20.80
CA GLN A 187 4.74 13.56 -20.76
C GLN A 187 4.06 12.39 -20.05
N ASN A 188 4.51 11.15 -20.29
CA ASN A 188 3.95 9.98 -19.63
C ASN A 188 4.32 9.92 -18.14
N SER A 189 5.55 10.22 -17.76
CA SER A 189 5.99 10.30 -16.37
C SER A 189 5.23 11.39 -15.63
N ARG A 190 5.01 12.57 -16.23
CA ARG A 190 4.16 13.61 -15.65
C ARG A 190 2.71 13.19 -15.56
N ARG A 191 2.14 12.51 -16.55
CA ARG A 191 0.79 11.94 -16.47
C ARG A 191 0.68 10.92 -15.34
N GLN A 192 1.67 10.05 -15.20
CA GLN A 192 1.74 9.06 -14.13
C GLN A 192 1.94 9.72 -12.76
N GLU A 193 2.81 10.72 -12.63
CA GLU A 193 2.98 11.52 -11.42
C GLU A 193 1.72 12.29 -11.08
N THR A 194 1.05 12.94 -12.03
CA THR A 194 -0.25 13.57 -11.78
C THR A 194 -1.26 12.52 -11.35
N SER A 195 -1.30 11.33 -11.95
CA SER A 195 -2.21 10.27 -11.49
C SER A 195 -1.81 9.68 -10.13
N ARG A 196 -0.54 9.75 -9.71
CA ARG A 196 -0.06 9.30 -8.40
C ARG A 196 -0.24 10.35 -7.31
N LEU A 197 -0.07 11.63 -7.63
CA LEU A 197 -0.23 12.77 -6.73
C LEU A 197 -1.70 13.13 -6.55
N VAL A 198 -2.52 13.02 -7.61
CA VAL A 198 -3.98 13.20 -7.53
C VAL A 198 -4.64 12.10 -6.69
N ASN A 199 -4.00 10.92 -6.60
CA ASN A 199 -4.48 9.80 -5.79
C ASN A 199 -3.82 9.68 -4.41
N LYS A 200 -2.80 10.48 -4.06
CA LYS A 200 -2.23 10.47 -2.72
C LYS A 200 -2.80 11.62 -1.90
N ARG A 201 -3.85 11.31 -1.13
CA ARG A 201 -4.32 12.20 -0.08
C ARG A 201 -3.25 12.31 1.02
N PRO A 202 -3.02 13.51 1.58
CA PRO A 202 -2.14 13.65 2.74
C PRO A 202 -2.71 12.83 3.89
N THR A 203 -1.92 11.88 4.38
CA THR A 203 -2.32 11.04 5.51
C THR A 203 -2.21 11.85 6.81
N PRO A 204 -2.98 11.52 7.86
CA PRO A 204 -2.88 12.20 9.16
C PRO A 204 -1.45 12.19 9.76
N SER A 205 -0.66 11.16 9.38
CA SER A 205 0.76 11.03 9.72
C SER A 205 1.65 12.08 9.04
N GLU A 206 1.33 12.48 7.81
CA GLU A 206 2.04 13.53 7.06
C GLU A 206 1.67 14.93 7.56
N GLU A 207 0.44 15.12 8.02
CA GLU A 207 -0.02 16.39 8.61
C GLU A 207 0.33 16.54 10.11
N GLY A 208 0.70 15.43 10.77
CA GLY A 208 1.21 15.43 12.14
C GLY A 208 0.14 15.48 13.24
N TYR A 209 -1.09 15.04 12.96
CA TYR A 209 -2.16 14.92 13.96
C TYR A 209 -2.57 13.46 14.21
N LYS A 210 -3.21 13.22 15.36
CA LYS A 210 -3.78 11.90 15.70
C LYS A 210 -5.26 11.89 15.32
N PRO A 211 -5.64 11.20 14.24
CA PRO A 211 -7.02 11.14 13.79
C PRO A 211 -7.87 10.32 14.79
N ASN A 212 -9.15 10.68 14.86
CA ASN A 212 -10.13 9.96 15.64
C ASN A 212 -10.83 8.93 14.75
N TYR A 213 -10.33 7.71 14.78
CA TYR A 213 -10.86 6.63 13.97
C TYR A 213 -12.23 6.18 14.45
N ARG A 214 -13.14 5.96 13.50
CA ARG A 214 -14.45 5.38 13.71
C ARG A 214 -14.67 4.26 12.72
N THR A 215 -15.28 3.17 13.18
CA THR A 215 -15.63 2.07 12.29
C THR A 215 -17.07 2.20 11.83
N ILE A 216 -17.28 2.23 10.51
CA ILE A 216 -18.60 2.22 9.88
C ILE A 216 -18.81 0.88 9.20
N THR A 217 -19.95 0.24 9.49
CA THR A 217 -20.26 -1.13 9.02
C THR A 217 -21.48 -1.22 8.12
N LYS A 218 -22.37 -0.21 8.18
CA LYS A 218 -23.64 -0.18 7.44
C LYS A 218 -23.87 1.19 6.83
N ILE A 219 -23.78 1.28 5.52
CA ILE A 219 -23.96 2.52 4.75
C ILE A 219 -24.98 2.29 3.65
N GLN A 220 -25.91 3.22 3.51
CA GLN A 220 -26.76 3.32 2.32
C GLN A 220 -26.20 4.44 1.46
N VAL A 221 -25.62 4.09 0.31
CA VAL A 221 -25.09 5.05 -0.65
C VAL A 221 -26.23 5.46 -1.59
N GLU A 222 -26.44 6.76 -1.71
CA GLU A 222 -27.43 7.37 -2.61
C GLU A 222 -26.75 7.87 -3.88
N ASP A 223 -25.63 8.59 -3.73
CA ASP A 223 -24.90 9.18 -4.86
C ASP A 223 -23.40 8.87 -4.80
N ILE A 224 -22.78 8.71 -5.96
CA ILE A 224 -21.32 8.65 -6.13
C ILE A 224 -20.90 9.87 -6.95
N ILE A 225 -20.06 10.72 -6.36
CA ILE A 225 -19.57 11.94 -7.00
C ILE A 225 -18.08 11.80 -7.26
N PHE A 226 -17.64 12.04 -8.49
CA PHE A 226 -16.23 12.21 -8.82
C PHE A 226 -15.96 13.70 -8.98
N ASP A 227 -15.00 14.18 -8.20
CA ASP A 227 -14.52 15.55 -8.29
C ASP A 227 -13.68 15.77 -9.56
N GLU A 228 -13.28 17.01 -9.85
CA GLU A 228 -12.39 17.40 -10.96
C GLU A 228 -11.07 16.59 -10.94
N ASN A 229 -10.67 16.15 -9.75
CA ASN A 229 -9.50 15.32 -9.49
C ASN A 229 -9.78 13.80 -9.54
N THR A 230 -10.94 13.36 -10.02
CA THR A 230 -11.35 11.94 -10.12
C THR A 230 -11.39 11.15 -8.81
N SER A 231 -11.29 11.83 -7.66
CA SER A 231 -11.43 11.21 -6.34
C SER A 231 -12.90 10.95 -6.04
N PRO A 232 -13.32 9.68 -5.88
CA PRO A 232 -14.72 9.38 -5.59
C PRO A 232 -15.11 9.75 -4.17
N SER A 233 -16.30 10.31 -4.05
CA SER A 233 -16.97 10.57 -2.78
C SER A 233 -18.35 9.90 -2.78
N LEU A 234 -18.57 9.06 -1.78
CA LEU A 234 -19.85 8.41 -1.52
C LEU A 234 -20.71 9.33 -0.65
N PHE A 235 -21.89 9.67 -1.16
CA PHE A 235 -22.92 10.36 -0.40
C PHE A 235 -23.97 9.38 0.02
N GLY A 236 -24.29 9.38 1.31
CA GLY A 236 -25.20 8.38 1.83
C GLY A 236 -25.68 8.65 3.24
N LYS A 237 -26.27 7.61 3.82
CA LYS A 237 -26.80 7.61 5.19
C LYS A 237 -26.24 6.43 5.95
N ILE A 238 -25.69 6.70 7.14
CA ILE A 238 -25.39 5.64 8.11
C ILE A 238 -26.56 5.49 9.07
N LYS A 239 -26.77 4.25 9.51
CA LYS A 239 -27.76 3.95 10.53
C LYS A 239 -27.08 3.91 11.90
N SER A 240 -27.31 4.92 12.71
CA SER A 240 -26.91 4.94 14.12
C SER A 240 -28.14 4.72 15.00
N GLY A 241 -28.37 3.48 15.41
CA GLY A 241 -29.53 3.10 16.22
C GLY A 241 -30.86 3.26 15.46
N ARG A 242 -31.69 4.23 15.88
CA ARG A 242 -33.01 4.52 15.29
C ARG A 242 -32.99 5.65 14.25
N SER A 243 -31.91 6.43 14.16
CA SER A 243 -31.80 7.58 13.26
C SER A 243 -30.84 7.31 12.11
N TYR A 244 -31.16 7.86 10.94
CA TYR A 244 -30.27 7.93 9.79
C TYR A 244 -29.56 9.29 9.78
N SER A 245 -28.24 9.30 9.77
CA SER A 245 -27.46 10.53 9.61
C SER A 245 -26.81 10.54 8.23
N ARG A 246 -26.95 11.67 7.53
CA ARG A 246 -26.24 11.91 6.27
C ARG A 246 -24.74 11.97 6.53
N ILE A 247 -24.00 11.31 5.65
CA ILE A 247 -22.55 11.24 5.66
C ILE A 247 -22.01 11.38 4.25
N THR A 248 -20.82 11.94 4.17
CA THR A 248 -20.01 11.96 2.96
C THR A 248 -18.72 11.24 3.29
N ILE A 249 -18.41 10.18 2.55
CA ILE A 249 -17.15 9.45 2.67
C ILE A 249 -16.35 9.73 1.42
N SER A 250 -15.18 10.32 1.56
CA SER A 250 -14.24 10.46 0.46
C SER A 250 -13.25 9.31 0.50
N LEU A 251 -13.04 8.66 -0.63
CA LEU A 251 -12.20 7.46 -0.76
C LEU A 251 -11.41 7.48 -2.07
N GLU A 252 -10.37 6.68 -2.19
CA GLU A 252 -9.62 6.53 -3.43
C GLU A 252 -10.38 5.66 -4.45
N TYR A 253 -10.02 5.76 -5.73
CA TYR A 253 -10.63 4.93 -6.78
C TYR A 253 -10.38 3.43 -6.57
N SER A 254 -9.22 3.08 -6.04
CA SER A 254 -8.84 1.71 -5.65
C SER A 254 -9.81 1.17 -4.59
N GLU A 255 -10.03 1.94 -3.53
CA GLU A 255 -10.94 1.64 -2.43
C GLU A 255 -12.39 1.52 -2.91
N LEU A 256 -12.82 2.42 -3.81
CA LEU A 256 -14.18 2.39 -4.35
C LEU A 256 -14.41 1.08 -5.10
N ASN A 257 -13.46 0.68 -5.94
CA ASN A 257 -13.57 -0.58 -6.65
C ASN A 257 -13.57 -1.77 -5.70
N GLN A 258 -12.78 -1.76 -4.63
CA GLN A 258 -12.82 -2.83 -3.63
C GLN A 258 -14.20 -2.93 -2.95
N ILE A 259 -14.79 -1.79 -2.58
CA ILE A 259 -16.13 -1.73 -2.00
C ILE A 259 -17.17 -2.25 -2.99
N LEU A 260 -17.15 -1.77 -4.24
CA LEU A 260 -18.11 -2.19 -5.27
C LEU A 260 -17.97 -3.67 -5.65
N MET A 261 -16.74 -4.21 -5.69
CA MET A 261 -16.51 -5.64 -5.95
C MET A 261 -16.93 -6.53 -4.77
N SER A 262 -16.96 -5.97 -3.56
CA SER A 262 -17.50 -6.67 -2.39
C SER A 262 -19.03 -6.62 -2.29
N CYS A 263 -19.67 -5.79 -3.13
CA CYS A 263 -21.11 -5.77 -3.28
C CYS A 263 -21.53 -6.80 -4.33
N ASP A 264 -22.77 -7.27 -4.21
CA ASP A 264 -23.37 -8.22 -5.16
C ASP A 264 -23.52 -7.60 -6.57
N ASP A 265 -24.38 -8.17 -7.40
CA ASP A 265 -24.52 -7.82 -8.83
C ASP A 265 -24.62 -6.30 -9.12
N LEU A 266 -25.31 -5.54 -8.26
CA LEU A 266 -25.42 -4.07 -8.37
C LEU A 266 -24.05 -3.37 -8.32
N GLY A 267 -23.11 -3.85 -7.49
CA GLY A 267 -21.77 -3.26 -7.40
C GLY A 267 -20.96 -3.43 -8.69
N VAL A 268 -21.10 -4.59 -9.34
CA VAL A 268 -20.47 -4.87 -10.62
C VAL A 268 -21.05 -4.01 -11.74
N GLU A 269 -22.37 -3.82 -11.75
CA GLU A 269 -23.06 -2.95 -12.70
C GLU A 269 -22.60 -1.48 -12.56
N ILE A 270 -22.56 -0.97 -11.33
CA ILE A 270 -22.09 0.38 -11.03
C ILE A 270 -20.61 0.54 -11.44
N SER A 271 -19.74 -0.43 -11.11
CA SER A 271 -18.32 -0.39 -11.51
C SER A 271 -18.15 -0.35 -13.03
N ASN A 272 -18.93 -1.13 -13.77
CA ASN A 272 -18.90 -1.12 -15.23
C ASN A 272 -19.44 0.19 -15.81
N HIS A 273 -20.47 0.78 -15.19
CA HIS A 273 -20.99 2.09 -15.58
C HIS A 273 -19.96 3.20 -15.38
N ILE A 274 -19.30 3.22 -14.22
CA ILE A 274 -18.20 4.15 -13.90
C ILE A 274 -17.08 4.03 -14.94
N LYS A 275 -16.64 2.81 -15.26
CA LYS A 275 -15.58 2.59 -16.27
C LYS A 275 -15.97 3.13 -17.65
N LYS A 276 -17.22 2.94 -18.07
CA LYS A 276 -17.72 3.48 -19.36
C LYS A 276 -17.76 5.00 -19.37
N ARG A 277 -18.19 5.63 -18.26
CA ARG A 277 -18.23 7.08 -18.11
C ARG A 277 -16.84 7.70 -18.03
N LEU A 278 -15.89 7.06 -17.33
CA LEU A 278 -14.50 7.50 -17.26
C LEU A 278 -13.77 7.36 -18.60
N ALA A 279 -14.15 6.40 -19.44
CA ALA A 279 -13.61 6.26 -20.80
C ALA A 279 -14.06 7.37 -21.77
N ASN A 280 -15.19 8.03 -21.48
CA ASN A 280 -15.74 9.13 -22.27
C ASN A 280 -15.95 10.38 -21.39
N PRO A 281 -14.87 11.06 -20.97
CA PRO A 281 -14.96 12.20 -20.07
C PRO A 281 -15.68 13.38 -20.76
N THR A 282 -16.77 13.85 -20.16
CA THR A 282 -17.40 15.14 -20.54
C THR A 282 -16.66 16.28 -19.85
N PRO A 283 -16.10 17.25 -20.57
CA PRO A 283 -15.06 18.14 -20.05
C PRO A 283 -15.49 19.23 -19.05
N ASP A 284 -16.77 19.34 -18.67
CA ASP A 284 -17.25 20.55 -17.96
C ASP A 284 -18.16 20.29 -16.74
N LYS A 285 -18.35 19.05 -16.28
CA LYS A 285 -19.18 18.78 -15.09
C LYS A 285 -18.62 17.65 -14.22
N PRO A 286 -18.67 17.80 -12.87
CA PRO A 286 -18.36 16.70 -11.96
C PRO A 286 -19.30 15.53 -12.27
N MET A 287 -18.73 14.33 -12.32
CA MET A 287 -19.50 13.13 -12.63
C MET A 287 -20.27 12.72 -11.38
N VAL A 288 -21.58 13.00 -11.40
CA VAL A 288 -22.52 12.56 -10.38
C VAL A 288 -23.27 11.36 -10.91
N ILE A 289 -23.23 10.26 -10.17
CA ILE A 289 -23.99 9.05 -10.43
C ILE A 289 -25.03 8.93 -9.32
N ASP A 290 -26.27 9.27 -9.64
CA ASP A 290 -27.42 9.03 -8.76
C ASP A 290 -27.85 7.57 -8.91
N LEU A 291 -27.59 6.77 -7.88
CA LEU A 291 -27.81 5.32 -7.92
C LEU A 291 -29.30 4.99 -8.03
N LYS A 292 -30.15 5.80 -7.41
CA LYS A 292 -31.60 5.58 -7.41
C LYS A 292 -32.20 5.91 -8.77
N ALA A 293 -31.71 6.95 -9.44
CA ALA A 293 -32.18 7.32 -10.77
C ALA A 293 -31.65 6.37 -11.86
N GLU A 294 -30.40 5.93 -11.78
CA GLU A 294 -29.78 5.10 -12.82
C GLU A 294 -30.04 3.59 -12.66
N PHE A 295 -30.11 3.09 -11.43
CA PHE A 295 -30.24 1.65 -11.14
C PHE A 295 -31.54 1.29 -10.41
N GLY A 296 -32.36 2.28 -10.01
CA GLY A 296 -33.66 2.07 -9.39
C GLY A 296 -33.64 1.71 -7.90
N ASP A 297 -32.47 1.44 -7.32
CA ASP A 297 -32.29 1.12 -5.90
C ASP A 297 -31.04 1.81 -5.32
N VAL A 298 -31.01 1.95 -3.99
CA VAL A 298 -29.85 2.49 -3.26
C VAL A 298 -28.85 1.37 -2.97
N LEU A 299 -27.56 1.67 -3.08
CA LEU A 299 -26.52 0.68 -2.78
C LEU A 299 -26.37 0.50 -1.27
N LYS A 300 -26.69 -0.70 -0.78
CA LYS A 300 -26.59 -1.06 0.64
C LYS A 300 -25.29 -1.80 0.91
N LEU A 301 -24.39 -1.13 1.63
CA LEU A 301 -23.13 -1.68 2.10
C LEU A 301 -23.34 -2.29 3.49
N ASP A 302 -23.83 -3.52 3.57
CA ASP A 302 -24.11 -4.21 4.85
C ASP A 302 -22.92 -5.05 5.38
N ASN A 303 -21.92 -5.33 4.53
CA ASN A 303 -20.74 -6.15 4.82
C ASN A 303 -19.41 -5.41 4.59
N CYS A 304 -19.42 -4.08 4.57
CA CYS A 304 -18.21 -3.27 4.42
C CYS A 304 -17.80 -2.69 5.76
N TYR A 305 -16.61 -3.05 6.24
CA TYR A 305 -16.06 -2.55 7.50
C TYR A 305 -15.04 -1.47 7.20
N LEU A 306 -15.45 -0.21 7.23
CA LEU A 306 -14.60 0.94 6.90
C LEU A 306 -14.08 1.58 8.18
N GLU A 307 -12.77 1.68 8.33
CA GLU A 307 -12.11 2.55 9.30
C GLU A 307 -12.01 3.94 8.67
N VAL A 308 -12.73 4.89 9.27
CA VAL A 308 -12.81 6.26 8.77
C VAL A 308 -12.38 7.26 9.83
N TYR A 309 -11.91 8.43 9.41
CA TYR A 309 -11.59 9.54 10.31
C TYR A 309 -12.15 10.86 9.77
N LYS A 310 -12.33 11.83 10.65
CA LYS A 310 -12.66 13.20 10.26
C LYS A 310 -11.39 14.00 10.02
N PRO A 311 -11.33 14.85 8.97
CA PRO A 311 -10.27 15.84 8.87
C PRO A 311 -10.25 16.74 10.11
N GLN A 312 -9.04 17.09 10.54
CA GLN A 312 -8.81 18.07 11.59
C GLN A 312 -8.12 19.28 10.99
N HIS A 313 -8.62 20.47 11.31
CA HIS A 313 -7.95 21.71 10.96
C HIS A 313 -7.27 22.31 12.19
N ARG A 314 -6.23 23.11 11.96
CA ARG A 314 -5.48 23.76 13.03
C ARG A 314 -6.14 25.09 13.39
N GLU A 315 -6.90 25.12 14.49
CA GLU A 315 -7.41 26.36 15.08
C GLU A 315 -6.42 26.84 16.15
N GLY A 316 -5.46 27.68 15.74
CA GLY A 316 -4.37 28.16 16.60
C GLY A 316 -3.35 27.06 16.94
N ASN A 317 -3.30 26.62 18.20
CA ASN A 317 -2.37 25.59 18.68
C ASN A 317 -3.03 24.24 18.98
N LYS A 318 -4.30 24.07 18.61
CA LYS A 318 -5.06 22.83 18.81
C LYS A 318 -5.64 22.36 17.49
N TRP A 319 -5.63 21.05 17.29
CA TRP A 319 -6.33 20.38 16.20
C TRP A 319 -7.81 20.25 16.57
N VAL A 320 -8.69 20.71 15.69
CA VAL A 320 -10.15 20.69 15.89
C VAL A 320 -10.76 19.90 14.74
N GLU A 321 -11.65 18.95 15.06
CA GLU A 321 -12.39 18.18 14.06
C GLU A 321 -13.47 19.05 13.41
N ASP A 322 -13.64 18.89 12.09
CA ASP A 322 -14.74 19.55 11.40
C ASP A 322 -16.11 19.07 11.91
N LYS A 323 -17.03 20.02 12.02
CA LYS A 323 -18.42 19.76 12.46
C LYS A 323 -19.19 18.96 11.42
N ASP A 324 -18.80 19.04 10.15
CA ASP A 324 -19.46 18.34 9.06
C ASP A 324 -19.29 16.83 9.17
N ASN A 325 -20.29 16.08 8.70
CA ASN A 325 -20.27 14.61 8.64
C ASN A 325 -19.49 14.12 7.42
N PHE A 326 -18.30 14.68 7.24
CA PHE A 326 -17.37 14.35 6.18
C PHE A 326 -16.25 13.48 6.75
N TYR A 327 -15.99 12.36 6.09
CA TYR A 327 -15.09 11.31 6.56
C TYR A 327 -14.15 10.86 5.44
N PHE A 328 -12.91 10.54 5.82
CA PHE A 328 -11.95 9.88 4.96
C PHE A 328 -11.84 8.41 5.33
N VAL A 329 -11.69 7.53 4.34
CA VAL A 329 -11.32 6.13 4.56
C VAL A 329 -9.82 6.06 4.81
N ASP A 330 -9.42 5.41 5.89
CA ASP A 330 -8.02 5.05 6.16
C ASP A 330 -7.76 3.58 5.81
N LYS A 331 -8.71 2.70 6.17
CA LYS A 331 -8.57 1.27 5.93
C LYS A 331 -9.90 0.57 5.72
N ILE A 332 -9.95 -0.32 4.73
CA ILE A 332 -11.02 -1.31 4.58
C ILE A 332 -10.63 -2.56 5.35
N LEU A 333 -11.39 -2.90 6.39
CA LEU A 333 -11.17 -4.06 7.24
C LEU A 333 -11.92 -5.28 6.70
N THR A 334 -11.33 -6.45 6.86
CA THR A 334 -12.04 -7.72 6.66
C THR A 334 -12.94 -8.03 7.87
N LYS A 335 -13.97 -8.87 7.68
CA LYS A 335 -14.85 -9.32 8.78
C LYS A 335 -14.08 -9.89 9.97
N LYS A 336 -13.03 -10.69 9.71
CA LYS A 336 -12.19 -11.29 10.76
C LYS A 336 -11.41 -10.25 11.56
N GLU A 337 -10.85 -9.25 10.88
CA GLU A 337 -10.13 -8.16 11.54
C GLU A 337 -11.07 -7.28 12.36
N PHE A 338 -12.26 -6.99 11.82
CA PHE A 338 -13.29 -6.27 12.53
C PHE A 338 -13.73 -7.00 13.81
N GLU A 339 -14.07 -8.29 13.72
CA GLU A 339 -14.48 -9.08 14.88
C GLU A 339 -13.38 -9.18 15.95
N LYS A 340 -12.11 -9.27 15.53
CA LYS A 340 -10.98 -9.27 16.45
C LYS A 340 -10.87 -7.93 17.19
N ARG A 341 -10.92 -6.80 16.47
CA ARG A 341 -10.86 -5.46 17.09
C ARG A 341 -12.06 -5.19 17.98
N ALA A 342 -13.27 -5.53 17.55
CA ALA A 342 -14.48 -5.37 18.33
C ALA A 342 -14.40 -6.16 19.66
N LYS A 343 -13.88 -7.39 19.62
CA LYS A 343 -13.63 -8.18 20.84
C LYS A 343 -12.55 -7.56 21.73
N GLU A 344 -11.47 -7.05 21.16
CA GLU A 344 -10.42 -6.36 21.93
C GLU A 344 -10.97 -5.11 22.61
N GLU A 345 -11.83 -4.35 21.95
CA GLU A 345 -12.46 -3.15 22.49
C GLU A 345 -13.51 -3.48 23.57
N GLU A 346 -14.32 -4.51 23.36
CA GLU A 346 -15.23 -5.05 24.38
C GLU A 346 -14.46 -5.54 25.62
N VAL A 347 -13.36 -6.26 25.43
CA VAL A 347 -12.49 -6.73 26.52
C VAL A 347 -11.88 -5.54 27.25
N LYS A 348 -11.39 -4.52 26.54
CA LYS A 348 -10.90 -3.27 27.16
C LYS A 348 -11.98 -2.59 27.98
N HIS A 349 -13.20 -2.51 27.46
CA HIS A 349 -14.32 -1.90 28.18
C HIS A 349 -14.66 -2.68 29.46
N LYS A 350 -14.75 -4.01 29.38
CA LYS A 350 -14.95 -4.87 30.56
C LYS A 350 -13.82 -4.76 31.56
N ILE A 351 -12.56 -4.68 31.09
CA ILE A 351 -11.41 -4.44 31.97
C ILE A 351 -11.57 -3.07 32.64
N GLN A 352 -11.93 -2.02 31.92
CA GLN A 352 -12.13 -0.68 32.47
C GLN A 352 -13.25 -0.67 33.53
N GLU A 353 -14.40 -1.29 33.27
CA GLU A 353 -15.49 -1.46 34.24
C GLU A 353 -15.00 -2.19 35.51
N CYS A 354 -14.27 -3.29 35.34
CA CYS A 354 -13.67 -4.02 36.46
C CYS A 354 -12.68 -3.15 37.25
N LEU A 355 -11.84 -2.37 36.58
CA LEU A 355 -10.90 -1.46 37.24
C LEU A 355 -11.63 -0.34 37.99
N GLU A 356 -12.73 0.17 37.46
CA GLU A 356 -13.57 1.17 38.14
C GLU A 356 -14.24 0.61 39.39
N LEU A 357 -14.76 -0.61 39.32
CA LEU A 357 -15.32 -1.31 40.49
C LEU A 357 -14.25 -1.52 41.57
N ILE A 358 -13.07 -2.00 41.18
CA ILE A 358 -11.94 -2.24 42.10
C ILE A 358 -11.47 -0.92 42.74
N GLY A 359 -11.36 0.16 41.95
CA GLY A 359 -11.05 1.49 42.47
C GLY A 359 -12.10 1.99 43.47
N GLY A 360 -13.38 1.74 43.19
CA GLY A 360 -14.48 2.04 44.11
C GLY A 360 -14.40 1.29 45.44
N SER A 361 -14.00 0.02 45.41
CA SER A 361 -13.78 -0.79 46.62
C SER A 361 -12.69 -0.22 47.53
N TYR A 362 -11.64 0.39 46.98
CA TYR A 362 -10.61 1.05 47.79
C TYR A 362 -11.13 2.31 48.50
N VAL A 363 -11.95 3.11 47.82
CA VAL A 363 -12.63 4.28 48.43
C VAL A 363 -13.55 3.83 49.57
N TYR A 364 -14.24 2.70 49.38
CA TYR A 364 -15.07 2.10 50.42
C TYR A 364 -14.23 1.63 51.62
N TYR A 365 -13.11 0.95 51.39
CA TYR A 365 -12.13 0.59 52.42
C TYR A 365 -11.62 1.82 53.19
N GLN A 366 -11.23 2.90 52.51
CA GLN A 366 -10.79 4.14 53.16
C GLN A 366 -11.89 4.75 54.04
N ARG A 367 -13.15 4.69 53.59
CA ARG A 367 -14.29 5.16 54.39
C ARG A 367 -14.49 4.32 55.64
N LEU A 368 -14.37 3.00 55.56
CA LEU A 368 -14.45 2.09 56.71
C LEU A 368 -13.31 2.34 57.71
N ARG A 369 -12.09 2.61 57.23
CA ARG A 369 -10.96 2.99 58.09
C ARG A 369 -11.19 4.32 58.81
N ARG A 370 -11.79 5.31 58.15
CA ARG A 370 -12.18 6.59 58.79
C ARG A 370 -13.27 6.42 59.87
N LEU A 371 -14.09 5.37 59.78
CA LEU A 371 -15.10 5.01 60.77
C LEU A 371 -14.53 4.20 61.95
N GLY A 372 -13.21 3.98 62.02
CA GLY A 372 -12.54 3.30 63.13
C GLY A 372 -12.54 1.77 63.04
N ILE A 373 -12.94 1.20 61.90
CA ILE A 373 -12.90 -0.26 61.67
C ILE A 373 -11.44 -0.70 61.50
N THR A 374 -11.10 -1.88 62.03
CA THR A 374 -9.76 -2.48 61.95
C THR A 374 -9.35 -2.73 60.49
N ASP A 375 -8.05 -2.80 60.25
CA ASP A 375 -7.50 -2.94 58.89
C ASP A 375 -7.98 -4.22 58.20
N GLU A 376 -7.95 -5.34 58.92
CA GLU A 376 -8.38 -6.65 58.42
C GLU A 376 -9.88 -6.70 58.15
N GLU A 377 -10.68 -6.14 59.06
CA GLU A 377 -12.15 -6.15 58.90
C GLU A 377 -12.61 -5.19 57.79
N ALA A 378 -11.93 -4.04 57.63
CA ALA A 378 -12.19 -3.11 56.54
C ALA A 378 -11.83 -3.71 55.17
N LYS A 379 -10.71 -4.45 55.07
CA LYS A 379 -10.32 -5.18 53.85
C LYS A 379 -11.32 -6.28 53.51
N LEU A 380 -11.76 -7.04 54.52
CA LEU A 380 -12.75 -8.10 54.34
C LEU A 380 -14.09 -7.53 53.84
N ARG A 381 -14.61 -6.49 54.49
CA ARG A 381 -15.90 -5.86 54.12
C ARG A 381 -15.86 -5.15 52.77
N ALA A 382 -14.70 -4.68 52.33
CA ALA A 382 -14.51 -4.07 51.01
C ALA A 382 -14.20 -5.09 49.89
N GLY A 383 -14.13 -6.39 50.21
CA GLY A 383 -13.78 -7.42 49.22
C GLY A 383 -12.33 -7.34 48.74
N LEU A 384 -11.44 -6.74 49.54
CA LEU A 384 -10.01 -6.54 49.25
C LEU A 384 -9.11 -7.43 50.13
N SER A 385 -9.56 -8.65 50.43
CA SER A 385 -8.81 -9.62 51.23
C SER A 385 -7.57 -10.16 50.51
N ASP A 386 -7.58 -10.13 49.16
CA ASP A 386 -6.43 -10.50 48.34
C ASP A 386 -5.45 -9.31 48.23
N GLU A 387 -4.17 -9.58 48.50
CA GLU A 387 -3.11 -8.57 48.56
C GLU A 387 -2.84 -7.89 47.21
N LEU A 388 -2.99 -8.62 46.10
CA LEU A 388 -2.81 -8.08 44.74
C LEU A 388 -3.99 -7.18 44.36
N LEU A 389 -5.21 -7.59 44.68
CA LEU A 389 -6.41 -6.76 44.52
C LEU A 389 -6.33 -5.48 45.35
N PHE A 390 -5.87 -5.58 46.60
CA PHE A 390 -5.65 -4.42 47.46
C PHE A 390 -4.62 -3.45 46.85
N LYS A 391 -3.45 -3.95 46.42
CA LYS A 391 -2.42 -3.13 45.76
C LYS A 391 -2.93 -2.48 44.48
N LEU A 392 -3.62 -3.23 43.62
CA LEU A 392 -4.20 -2.73 42.38
C LEU A 392 -5.22 -1.62 42.66
N SER A 393 -6.12 -1.84 43.62
CA SER A 393 -7.14 -0.87 44.05
C SER A 393 -6.53 0.43 44.62
N TYR A 394 -5.43 0.32 45.37
CA TYR A 394 -4.66 1.45 45.86
C TYR A 394 -4.03 2.27 44.72
N PHE A 395 -3.39 1.61 43.75
CA PHE A 395 -2.78 2.30 42.61
C PHE A 395 -3.84 2.97 41.73
N LEU A 396 -4.97 2.31 41.47
CA LEU A 396 -6.06 2.88 40.69
C LEU A 396 -6.66 4.13 41.34
N ASN A 397 -6.76 4.16 42.68
CA ASN A 397 -7.21 5.35 43.39
C ASN A 397 -6.16 6.47 43.37
N LYS A 398 -4.88 6.13 43.50
CA LYS A 398 -3.77 7.10 43.47
C LYS A 398 -3.57 7.77 42.10
N VAL A 399 -3.99 7.11 41.01
CA VAL A 399 -3.95 7.67 39.65
C VAL A 399 -5.13 8.62 39.37
N LYS A 400 -6.20 8.57 40.19
CA LYS A 400 -7.37 9.45 40.09
C LYS A 400 -7.24 10.75 40.89
N GLU A 401 -6.32 10.83 41.86
CA GLU A 401 -5.89 12.07 42.54
C GLU A 401 -4.80 12.77 41.72
#